data_AF-A0A931M3R1-F1
#
_entry.id   AF-A0A931M3R1-F1
#
_cell.length_a   1.000
_cell.length_b   1.000
_cell.length_c   1.000
_cell.angle_alpha   90.00
_cell.angle_beta   90.00
_cell.angle_gamma   90.00
#
_symmetry.space_group_name_H-M   'P 1'
#
loop_
_entity.id
_entity.type
_entity.pdbx_description
1 polymer ?
#
loop_
_entity_poly.entity_id
_entity_poly.type
_entity_poly.pdbx_seq_one_letter_code
_entity_poly.pdbx_strand_id
1 'polypeptide(L)' 'MNASENFVLGVDYGTDSVRTIIVNAANGEELASSVFYYPRWKKQLYCNVNENQFRQHPLDYIEGLEATIKE' A
#
# COMPACT_ATOMS: atom_id res chain seq x y z
N MET A 1 14.52 -32.32 -4.49
CA MET A 1 13.30 -31.56 -4.80
C MET A 1 13.49 -30.20 -4.18
N ASN A 2 13.76 -29.16 -4.97
CA ASN A 2 13.78 -27.80 -4.43
C ASN A 2 12.34 -27.53 -3.98
N ALA A 3 12.14 -27.31 -2.68
CA ALA A 3 10.85 -26.83 -2.20
C ALA A 3 10.49 -25.60 -3.03
N SER A 4 9.29 -25.55 -3.59
CA SER A 4 8.78 -24.34 -4.23
C SER A 4 8.91 -23.21 -3.23
N GLU A 5 9.73 -22.20 -3.54
CA GLU A 5 9.85 -21.04 -2.68
C GLU A 5 8.49 -20.34 -2.66
N ASN A 6 7.86 -20.35 -1.49
CA ASN A 6 6.59 -19.69 -1.29
C ASN A 6 6.87 -18.27 -0.82
N PHE A 7 6.22 -17.31 -1.47
CA PHE A 7 6.29 -15.90 -1.09
C PHE A 7 4.92 -15.42 -0.61
N VAL A 8 4.93 -14.50 0.33
CA VAL A 8 3.71 -13.85 0.86
C VAL A 8 3.80 -12.36 0.55
N LEU A 9 2.70 -11.80 0.08
CA LEU A 9 2.52 -10.35 -0.05
C LEU A 9 1.94 -9.80 1.25
N GLY A 10 2.60 -8.80 1.84
CA GLY A 10 2.06 -7.98 2.91
C GLY A 10 1.62 -6.64 2.36
N VAL A 11 0.38 -6.22 2.62
CA VAL A 11 -0.16 -4.91 2.21
C VAL A 11 -0.55 -4.11 3.45
N ASP A 12 0.00 -2.91 3.57
CA ASP A 12 -0.12 -2.02 4.73
C ASP A 12 -0.69 -0.67 4.30
N TYR A 13 -1.95 -0.41 4.66
CA TYR A 13 -2.67 0.81 4.33
C TYR A 13 -2.49 1.85 5.45
N GLY A 14 -1.64 2.83 5.21
CA GLY A 14 -1.45 4.00 6.07
C GLY A 14 -2.39 5.16 5.69
N THR A 15 -2.25 6.26 6.42
CA THR A 15 -3.03 7.49 6.16
C THR A 15 -2.61 8.18 4.86
N ASP A 16 -1.32 8.20 4.54
CA ASP A 16 -0.79 8.95 3.40
C ASP A 16 -0.46 8.06 2.19
N SER A 17 -0.39 6.75 2.39
CA SER A 17 0.12 5.80 1.40
C SER A 17 -0.33 4.36 1.69
N VAL A 18 -0.18 3.51 0.68
CA VAL A 18 -0.14 2.05 0.82
C VAL A 18 1.26 1.55 0.53
N ARG A 19 1.73 0.58 1.32
CA ARG A 19 2.98 -0.14 1.09
C ARG A 19 2.70 -1.62 0.87
N THR A 20 3.34 -2.21 -0.13
CA THR A 20 3.35 -3.65 -0.34
C THR A 20 4.76 -4.19 -0.18
N ILE A 21 4.90 -5.35 0.46
CA ILE A 21 6.17 -6.07 0.61
C ILE A 21 6.03 -7.51 0.12
N ILE A 22 7.12 -8.09 -0.37
CA ILE A 22 7.23 -9.53 -0.66
C ILE A 22 8.14 -10.16 0.38
N VAL A 23 7.67 -11.22 1.03
CA VAL A 23 8.41 -11.93 2.08
C VAL A 23 8.58 -13.40 1.72
N ASN A 24 9.77 -13.95 1.91
CA ASN A 24 10.01 -15.39 1.82
C ASN A 24 9.33 -16.10 3.01
N ALA A 25 8.38 -16.99 2.70
CA ALA A 25 7.55 -17.64 3.72
C ALA A 25 8.33 -18.63 4.60
N ALA A 26 9.51 -19.10 4.17
CA ALA A 26 10.31 -20.06 4.91
C ALA A 26 11.16 -19.43 6.01
N ASN A 27 11.65 -18.21 5.81
CA ASN A 27 12.60 -17.55 6.71
C ASN A 27 12.17 -16.15 7.19
N GLY A 28 11.11 -15.56 6.62
CA GLY A 28 10.63 -14.23 6.97
C GLY A 28 11.45 -13.08 6.37
N GLU A 29 12.35 -13.36 5.44
CA GLU A 29 13.15 -12.33 4.76
C GLU A 29 12.28 -11.47 3.85
N GLU A 30 12.35 -10.14 4.00
CA GLU A 30 11.76 -9.19 3.06
C GLU A 30 12.66 -9.07 1.82
N LEU A 31 12.09 -9.38 0.66
CA LEU A 31 12.81 -9.41 -0.61
C LEU A 31 12.65 -8.11 -1.39
N ALA A 32 11.48 -7.48 -1.29
CA ALA A 32 11.15 -6.26 -2.02
C ALA A 32 10.04 -5.49 -1.30
N SER A 33 10.00 -4.19 -1.54
CA SER A 33 8.92 -3.31 -1.11
C SER A 33 8.65 -2.19 -2.11
N SER A 34 7.38 -1.82 -2.26
CA SER A 34 6.92 -0.65 -3.02
C SER A 34 5.92 0.17 -2.20
N VAL A 35 5.95 1.49 -2.37
CA VAL A 35 5.11 2.45 -1.64
C VAL A 35 4.45 3.40 -2.62
N PHE A 36 3.13 3.55 -2.51
CA PHE A 36 2.35 4.50 -3.30
C PHE A 36 1.69 5.54 -2.39
N TYR A 37 2.05 6.81 -2.58
CA TYR A 37 1.44 7.93 -1.86
C TYR A 37 0.12 8.34 -2.53
N TYR A 38 -0.93 8.51 -1.72
CA TYR A 38 -2.28 8.82 -2.17
C TYR A 38 -2.36 10.23 -2.80
N PRO A 39 -2.56 10.35 -4.12
CA PRO A 39 -2.51 11.64 -4.80
C PRO A 39 -3.68 12.56 -4.44
N ARG A 40 -4.88 12.04 -4.16
CA ARG A 40 -6.04 12.88 -3.79
C ARG A 40 -5.95 13.33 -2.33
N TRP A 41 -5.52 12.43 -1.44
CA TRP A 41 -5.23 12.77 -0.05
C TRP A 41 -4.16 13.87 0.09
N LYS A 42 -3.03 13.75 -0.62
CA LYS A 42 -1.95 14.76 -0.60
C LYS A 42 -2.42 16.14 -1.05
N LYS A 43 -3.43 16.20 -1.92
CA LYS A 43 -4.09 17.44 -2.39
C LYS A 43 -5.19 17.93 -1.44
N GLN A 44 -5.41 17.24 -0.32
CA GLN A 44 -6.48 17.50 0.64
C GLN A 44 -7.88 17.52 0.01
N LEU A 45 -8.07 16.78 -1.08
CA LEU A 45 -9.40 16.64 -1.67
C LEU A 45 -10.32 15.96 -0.66
N TYR A 46 -11.57 16.43 -0.60
CA TYR A 46 -12.58 15.91 0.33
C TYR A 46 -12.27 16.14 1.82
N CYS A 47 -11.33 17.03 2.14
CA CYS A 47 -11.06 17.49 3.50
C CYS A 47 -11.65 18.89 3.73
N ASN A 48 -12.25 19.11 4.89
CA ASN A 48 -12.69 20.42 5.38
C ASN A 48 -12.30 20.56 6.86
N VAL A 49 -11.24 21.32 7.12
CA VAL A 49 -10.69 21.51 8.47
C VAL A 49 -11.68 22.23 9.40
N ASN A 50 -12.47 23.17 8.88
CA ASN A 50 -13.44 23.92 9.69
C ASN A 50 -14.57 23.02 10.21
N GLU A 51 -14.82 21.91 9.51
CA GLU A 51 -15.81 20.89 9.88
C GLU A 51 -15.17 19.64 10.52
N ASN A 52 -13.86 19.65 10.78
CA ASN A 52 -13.10 18.47 11.22
C ASN A 52 -13.31 17.24 10.30
N GLN A 53 -13.44 17.46 9.00
CA GLN A 53 -13.68 16.43 8.01
C GLN A 53 -12.38 16.08 7.28
N PHE A 54 -11.94 14.82 7.37
CA PHE A 54 -10.75 14.32 6.69
C PHE A 54 -11.06 12.98 6.04
N ARG A 55 -11.34 12.99 4.72
CA ARG A 55 -11.80 11.80 4.00
C ARG A 55 -10.78 11.40 2.96
N GLN A 56 -10.32 10.16 3.04
CA GLN A 56 -9.56 9.55 1.97
C GLN A 56 -10.51 9.08 0.86
N HIS A 57 -10.01 9.07 -0.37
CA HIS A 57 -10.80 8.65 -1.53
C HIS A 57 -10.50 7.18 -1.87
N PRO A 58 -11.51 6.29 -2.01
CA PRO A 58 -11.28 4.86 -2.28
C PRO A 58 -10.46 4.56 -3.55
N LEU A 59 -10.52 5.45 -4.54
CA LEU A 59 -9.71 5.29 -5.77
C LEU A 59 -8.20 5.39 -5.49
N ASP A 60 -7.75 6.15 -4.48
CA ASP A 60 -6.33 6.18 -4.10
C ASP A 60 -5.86 4.80 -3.59
N TYR A 61 -6.77 4.02 -2.97
CA TYR A 61 -6.47 2.69 -2.45
C TYR A 61 -6.38 1.66 -3.58
N ILE A 62 -7.27 1.74 -4.57
CA ILE A 62 -7.29 0.83 -5.72
C ILE A 62 -6.05 1.07 -6.60
N GLU A 63 -5.82 2.34 -6.99
CA GLU A 63 -4.66 2.71 -7.80
C GLU A 63 -3.35 2.38 -7.08
N GLY A 64 -3.27 2.62 -5.76
CA GLY A 64 -2.10 2.30 -4.95
C GLY A 64 -1.85 0.80 -4.82
N LEU A 65 -2.90 -0.01 -4.62
CA LEU A 65 -2.76 -1.47 -4.57
C LEU A 65 -2.26 -2.01 -5.92
N GLU A 66 -2.86 -1.56 -7.02
CA GLU A 66 -2.46 -2.00 -8.36
C GLU A 66 -1.03 -1.58 -8.70
N ALA A 67 -0.61 -0.38 -8.31
CA ALA A 67 0.75 0.11 -8.54
C ALA A 67 1.77 -0.69 -7.73
N THR A 68 1.57 -0.81 -6.41
CA THR A 68 2.54 -1.45 -5.51
C THR A 68 2.64 -2.96 -5.67
N ILE A 69 1.65 -3.64 -6.27
CA ILE A 69 1.74 -5.07 -6.61
C ILE A 69 2.53 -5.31 -7.91
N LYS A 70 2.57 -4.33 -8.83
CA LYS A 70 3.18 -4.49 -10.16
C LYS A 70 4.66 -4.07 -10.20
N GLU A 71 5.06 -3.10 -9.38
CA GLU A 71 6.45 -2.65 -9.23
C GLU A 71 7.31 -3.65 -8.45
#